data_AF-A0A672NG23-F1
#
_entry.id   AF-A0A672NG23-F1
#
_cell.length_a   1.000
_cell.length_b   1.000
_cell.length_c   1.000
_cell.angle_alpha   90.00
_cell.angle_beta   90.00
_cell.angle_gamma   90.00
#
_symmetry.space_group_name_H-M   'P 1'
#
loop_
_entity.id
_entity.type
_entity.pdbx_description
1 polymer ?
#
loop_
_entity_poly.entity_id
_entity_poly.type
_entity_poly.pdbx_seq_one_letter_code
_entity_poly.pdbx_strand_id
1 'polypeptide(L)'
;MWSFVRIIQYQTVRYDILPLSTISRNRLNTVKRKILVLDLDETLIHSHHDGVLRPTVRPGTPPDFILKVVIDKHPVRFFVHKRPHVDFFLEVVSQWYELVVFTASMEIYGSAVADKLDNNKGFLKRRYYRQHCTLDSGSYIKDLSVVHDDLSSIVILDNSPGAYRSHPGKTRPDFRAV
;
A
#
# COMPACT_ATOMS: atom_id res chain seq x y z
N MET A 1 5.06 36.45 26.63
CA MET A 1 4.60 36.54 25.22
C MET A 1 4.27 35.12 24.77
N TRP A 2 2.99 34.73 24.80
CA TRP A 2 2.56 33.37 24.47
C TRP A 2 2.43 33.24 22.95
N SER A 3 3.25 32.37 22.35
CA SER A 3 3.15 32.06 20.93
C SER A 3 1.98 31.12 20.69
N PHE A 4 0.97 31.59 19.94
CA PHE A 4 -0.11 30.74 19.46
C PHE A 4 0.44 29.74 18.45
N VAL A 5 0.49 28.47 18.84
CA VAL A 5 0.68 27.35 17.90
C VAL A 5 -0.60 27.26 17.08
N ARG A 6 -0.52 27.52 15.76
CA ARG A 6 -1.59 27.17 14.83
C ARG A 6 -1.76 25.65 14.86
N ILE A 7 -2.77 25.19 15.58
CA ILE A 7 -3.23 23.80 15.49
C ILE A 7 -3.83 23.65 14.09
N ILE A 8 -3.11 23.00 13.19
CA ILE A 8 -3.67 22.52 11.93
C ILE A 8 -4.58 21.35 12.33
N GLN A 9 -5.87 21.60 12.51
CA GLN A 9 -6.84 20.52 12.57
C GLN A 9 -6.89 19.87 11.18
N TYR A 10 -6.42 18.63 11.08
CA TYR A 10 -6.74 17.79 9.93
C TYR A 10 -8.25 17.69 9.87
N GLN A 11 -8.87 18.29 8.85
CA GLN A 11 -10.30 18.16 8.64
C GLN A 11 -10.57 16.68 8.41
N THR A 12 -11.29 16.04 9.33
CA THR A 12 -11.73 14.66 9.15
C THR A 12 -12.60 14.65 7.90
N VAL A 13 -12.04 14.19 6.77
CA VAL A 13 -12.85 13.89 5.59
C VAL A 13 -13.80 12.78 6.00
N ARG A 14 -15.07 13.15 6.19
CA ARG A 14 -16.14 12.19 6.40
C ARG A 14 -16.50 11.64 5.03
N TYR A 15 -16.20 10.37 4.82
CA TYR A 15 -16.74 9.64 3.69
C TYR A 15 -18.11 9.12 4.10
N ASP A 16 -19.14 9.53 3.38
CA ASP A 16 -20.42 8.85 3.46
C ASP A 16 -20.20 7.44 2.92
N ILE A 17 -20.30 6.44 3.80
CA ILE A 17 -20.29 5.04 3.39
C ILE A 17 -21.59 4.80 2.65
N LEU A 18 -21.57 4.99 1.34
CA LEU A 18 -22.70 4.64 0.49
C LEU A 18 -22.75 3.12 0.40
N PRO A 19 -23.76 2.46 1.01
CA PRO A 19 -23.87 1.02 0.92
C PRO A 19 -24.02 0.63 -0.55
N LEU A 20 -23.39 -0.48 -0.94
CA LEU A 20 -23.61 -1.04 -2.27
C LEU A 20 -25.12 -1.19 -2.52
N SER A 21 -25.57 -0.73 -3.68
CA SER A 21 -26.93 -0.97 -4.13
C SER A 21 -27.20 -2.49 -4.19
N THR A 22 -28.45 -2.90 -4.00
CA THR A 22 -28.83 -4.33 -4.06
C THR A 22 -28.36 -4.98 -5.36
N ILE A 23 -28.44 -4.25 -6.48
CA ILE A 23 -27.96 -4.72 -7.79
C ILE A 23 -26.44 -4.95 -7.77
N SER A 24 -25.66 -4.00 -7.25
CA SER A 24 -24.20 -4.11 -7.19
C SER A 24 -23.76 -5.24 -6.27
N ARG A 25 -24.41 -5.39 -5.12
CA ARG A 25 -24.16 -6.49 -4.18
C ARG A 25 -24.47 -7.85 -4.81
N ASN A 26 -25.62 -7.97 -5.48
CA ASN A 26 -26.00 -9.22 -6.16
C ASN A 26 -25.03 -9.56 -7.30
N ARG A 27 -24.60 -8.57 -8.09
CA ARG A 27 -23.58 -8.76 -9.13
C ARG A 27 -22.23 -9.21 -8.54
N LEU A 28 -21.78 -8.57 -7.46
CA LEU A 28 -20.54 -8.97 -6.79
C LEU A 28 -20.62 -10.40 -6.22
N ASN A 29 -21.79 -10.82 -5.75
CA ASN A 29 -22.00 -12.19 -5.27
C ASN A 29 -22.07 -13.24 -6.39
N THR A 30 -22.36 -12.84 -7.64
CA THR A 30 -22.44 -13.75 -8.79
C THR A 30 -21.13 -13.87 -9.56
N VAL A 31 -20.18 -12.97 -9.35
CA VAL A 31 -18.85 -13.02 -9.97
C VAL A 31 -17.80 -13.45 -8.98
N LYS A 32 -16.77 -14.16 -9.45
CA LYS A 32 -15.63 -14.51 -8.61
C LYS A 32 -14.96 -13.23 -8.11
N ARG A 33 -14.67 -13.19 -6.81
CA ARG A 33 -13.94 -12.09 -6.18
C ARG A 33 -12.57 -11.92 -6.84
N LYS A 34 -12.25 -10.70 -7.26
CA LYS A 34 -10.95 -10.37 -7.86
C LYS A 34 -9.88 -10.16 -6.77
N ILE A 35 -8.62 -10.27 -7.19
CA ILE A 35 -7.44 -10.02 -6.35
C ILE A 35 -6.94 -8.61 -6.64
N LEU A 36 -6.78 -7.80 -5.58
CA LEU A 36 -6.14 -6.50 -5.64
C LEU A 36 -4.74 -6.61 -5.02
N VAL A 37 -3.74 -6.56 -5.90
CA VAL A 37 -2.33 -6.53 -5.53
C VAL A 37 -1.94 -5.09 -5.22
N LEU A 38 -1.38 -4.88 -4.02
CA LEU A 38 -1.06 -3.57 -3.47
C LEU A 38 0.44 -3.45 -3.23
N ASP A 39 1.06 -2.43 -3.81
CA ASP A 39 2.39 -1.99 -3.39
C ASP A 39 2.33 -1.15 -2.09
N LEU A 40 3.47 -0.97 -1.41
CA LEU A 40 3.55 -0.26 -0.13
C LEU A 40 4.14 1.15 -0.27
N ASP A 41 5.46 1.24 -0.49
CA ASP A 41 6.19 2.51 -0.51
C ASP A 41 5.82 3.36 -1.73
N GLU A 42 5.54 4.65 -1.51
CA GLU A 42 5.01 5.60 -2.50
C GLU A 42 3.62 5.23 -3.08
N THR A 43 2.98 4.18 -2.55
CA THR A 43 1.63 3.73 -2.96
C THR A 43 0.63 3.87 -1.81
N LEU A 44 0.83 3.16 -0.70
CA LEU A 44 -0.02 3.21 0.50
C LEU A 44 0.63 3.99 1.65
N ILE A 45 1.95 4.07 1.66
CA ILE A 45 2.75 4.75 2.68
C ILE A 45 3.93 5.49 2.03
N HIS A 46 4.53 6.39 2.80
CA HIS A 46 5.85 6.94 2.55
C HIS A 46 6.73 6.71 3.78
N SER A 47 8.00 6.38 3.59
CA SER A 47 8.92 6.12 4.70
C SER A 47 10.31 6.70 4.46
N HIS A 48 11.00 7.03 5.55
CA HIS A 48 12.43 7.36 5.53
C HIS A 48 13.10 6.77 6.77
N HIS A 49 14.41 6.56 6.69
CA HIS A 49 15.22 6.03 7.79
C HIS A 49 16.17 7.08 8.35
N ASP A 50 16.69 6.83 9.56
CA ASP A 50 17.65 7.69 10.25
C ASP A 50 18.77 8.18 9.30
N GLY A 51 19.03 9.49 9.31
CA GLY A 51 20.11 10.10 8.52
C GLY A 51 19.75 10.54 7.10
N VAL A 52 18.53 10.27 6.61
CA VAL A 52 18.06 10.73 5.30
C VAL A 52 16.92 11.74 5.47
N LEU A 53 17.24 13.03 5.32
CA LEU A 53 16.23 14.09 5.18
C LEU A 53 15.56 13.95 3.80
N ARG A 54 14.23 13.86 3.75
CA ARG A 54 13.49 13.94 2.49
C ARG A 54 12.47 15.07 2.50
N PRO A 55 12.41 15.90 1.44
CA PRO A 55 11.62 17.13 1.39
C PRO A 55 10.12 16.92 1.11
N THR A 56 9.67 15.69 0.85
CA THR A 56 8.28 15.38 0.47
C THR A 56 7.30 15.48 1.64
N VAL A 57 7.80 15.36 2.87
CA VAL A 57 7.04 15.59 4.10
C VAL A 57 7.42 16.95 4.65
N ARG A 58 6.42 17.76 5.03
CA ARG A 58 6.68 19.08 5.64
C ARG A 58 7.54 18.89 6.89
N PRO A 59 8.63 19.67 7.06
CA PRO A 59 9.43 19.60 8.25
C PRO A 59 8.56 19.74 9.51
N GLY A 60 8.70 18.80 10.45
CA GLY A 60 7.93 18.78 11.69
C GLY A 60 6.60 18.01 11.64
N THR A 61 6.19 17.45 10.49
CA THR A 61 5.08 16.49 10.48
C THR A 61 5.51 15.21 11.23
N PRO A 62 4.77 14.80 12.28
CA PRO A 62 5.09 13.57 12.98
C PRO A 62 4.76 12.34 12.12
N PRO A 63 5.53 11.24 12.22
CA PRO A 63 5.17 9.98 11.59
C PRO A 63 3.91 9.38 12.23
N ASP A 64 3.13 8.63 11.45
CA ASP A 64 2.01 7.86 11.97
C ASP A 64 2.48 6.70 12.84
N PHE A 65 3.61 6.08 12.48
CA PHE A 65 4.28 5.08 13.31
C PHE A 65 5.77 4.97 12.98
N ILE A 66 6.53 4.47 13.96
CA ILE A 66 7.97 4.21 13.82
C ILE A 66 8.20 2.71 13.87
N LEU A 67 8.85 2.17 12.86
CA LEU A 67 9.31 0.78 12.83
C LEU A 67 10.78 0.71 13.24
N LYS A 68 11.11 -0.26 14.08
CA LYS A 68 12.49 -0.58 14.45
C LYS A 68 12.78 -1.99 13.94
N VAL A 69 13.65 -2.11 12.95
CA VAL A 69 14.05 -3.39 12.35
C VAL A 69 15.56 -3.55 12.41
N VAL A 70 16.05 -4.78 12.42
CA VAL A 70 17.49 -5.06 12.44
C VAL A 70 17.89 -5.58 11.06
N ILE A 71 18.66 -4.79 10.32
CA ILE A 71 19.17 -5.14 8.99
C ILE A 71 20.67 -5.36 9.13
N ASP A 72 21.16 -6.55 8.77
CA ASP A 72 22.58 -6.92 8.88
C ASP A 72 23.20 -6.60 10.26
N LYS A 73 22.47 -6.93 11.33
CA LYS A 73 22.82 -6.65 12.74
C LYS A 73 22.82 -5.18 13.16
N HIS A 74 22.44 -4.26 12.26
CA HIS A 74 22.32 -2.84 12.57
C HIS A 74 20.84 -2.47 12.79
N PRO A 75 20.49 -1.89 13.95
CA PRO A 75 19.13 -1.40 14.16
C PRO A 75 18.88 -0.16 13.29
N VAL A 76 17.81 -0.22 12.50
CA VAL A 76 17.36 0.87 11.62
C VAL A 76 15.96 1.28 12.04
N ARG A 77 15.75 2.60 12.20
CA ARG A 77 14.42 3.17 12.44
C ARG A 77 13.85 3.70 11.15
N PHE A 78 12.61 3.34 10.86
CA PHE A 78 11.83 3.87 9.75
C PHE A 78 10.69 4.73 10.32
N PHE A 79 10.61 5.97 9.85
CA PHE A 79 9.55 6.92 10.15
C PHE A 79 8.51 6.83 9.03
N VAL A 80 7.37 6.22 9.33
CA VAL A 80 6.36 5.88 8.32
C VAL A 80 5.19 6.86 8.39
N HIS A 81 4.81 7.36 7.23
CA HIS A 81 3.70 8.26 7.00
C HIS A 81 2.69 7.53 6.13
N LYS A 82 1.46 7.47 6.58
CA LYS A 82 0.37 6.83 5.87
C LYS A 82 -0.10 7.75 4.77
N ARG A 83 -0.43 7.18 3.61
CA ARG A 83 -1.17 7.95 2.61
C ARG A 83 -2.50 8.38 3.24
N PRO A 84 -2.93 9.64 3.09
CA PRO A 84 -4.22 10.08 3.57
C PRO A 84 -5.32 9.08 3.17
N HIS A 85 -6.14 8.70 4.14
CA HIS A 85 -7.29 7.80 3.96
C HIS A 85 -6.96 6.33 3.67
N VAL A 86 -5.71 5.90 3.80
CA VAL A 86 -5.32 4.50 3.54
C VAL A 86 -6.11 3.48 4.37
N ASP A 87 -6.42 3.77 5.64
CA ASP A 87 -7.19 2.86 6.49
C ASP A 87 -8.60 2.64 5.97
N PHE A 88 -9.26 3.74 5.61
CA PHE A 88 -10.60 3.71 5.06
C PHE A 88 -10.61 3.02 3.70
N PHE A 89 -9.63 3.33 2.84
CA PHE A 89 -9.45 2.66 1.56
C PHE A 89 -9.34 1.14 1.74
N LEU A 90 -8.43 0.67 2.61
CA LEU A 90 -8.21 -0.75 2.85
C LEU A 90 -9.47 -1.44 3.39
N GLU A 91 -10.17 -0.81 4.34
CA GLU A 91 -11.42 -1.34 4.91
C GLU A 91 -12.56 -1.47 3.91
N VAL A 92 -12.64 -0.55 2.96
CA VAL A 92 -13.66 -0.57 1.90
C VAL A 92 -13.30 -1.61 0.84
N VAL A 93 -12.08 -1.57 0.31
CA VAL A 93 -11.68 -2.48 -0.77
C VAL A 93 -11.51 -3.93 -0.29
N SER A 94 -11.22 -4.15 1.00
CA SER A 94 -11.21 -5.49 1.60
C SER A 94 -12.60 -6.14 1.70
N GLN A 95 -13.67 -5.44 1.33
CA GLN A 95 -15.00 -6.04 1.18
C GLN A 95 -15.24 -6.54 -0.26
N TRP A 96 -14.50 -6.00 -1.23
CA TRP A 96 -14.73 -6.25 -2.66
C TRP A 96 -13.64 -7.12 -3.29
N TYR A 97 -12.40 -7.02 -2.80
CA TYR A 97 -11.22 -7.69 -3.35
C TYR A 97 -10.50 -8.52 -2.31
N GLU A 98 -9.95 -9.66 -2.73
CA GLU A 98 -8.91 -10.30 -1.93
C GLU A 98 -7.65 -9.45 -2.02
N LEU A 99 -7.13 -9.00 -0.89
CA LEU A 99 -5.97 -8.10 -0.87
C LEU A 99 -4.68 -8.90 -0.76
N VAL A 100 -3.71 -8.56 -1.62
CA VAL A 100 -2.38 -9.16 -1.63
C VAL A 100 -1.35 -8.04 -1.57
N VAL A 101 -0.43 -8.09 -0.61
CA VAL A 101 0.72 -7.19 -0.63
C VAL A 101 1.75 -7.76 -1.61
N PHE A 102 2.21 -6.97 -2.56
CA PHE A 102 3.39 -7.31 -3.36
C PHE A 102 4.25 -6.07 -3.44
N THR A 103 5.39 -6.06 -2.76
CA THR A 103 6.30 -4.92 -2.67
C THR A 103 7.72 -5.27 -3.08
N ALA A 104 8.45 -4.31 -3.66
CA ALA A 104 9.87 -4.43 -3.92
C ALA A 104 10.74 -4.17 -2.66
N SER A 105 10.13 -4.01 -1.49
CA SER A 105 10.82 -3.82 -0.21
C SER A 105 11.23 -5.13 0.45
N MET A 106 12.21 -5.08 1.37
CA MET A 106 12.65 -6.25 2.13
C MET A 106 11.54 -6.77 3.03
N GLU A 107 11.44 -8.09 3.19
CA GLU A 107 10.41 -8.72 4.01
C GLU A 107 10.39 -8.19 5.45
N ILE A 108 11.54 -8.04 6.10
CA ILE A 108 11.61 -7.56 7.49
C ILE A 108 10.96 -6.18 7.68
N TYR A 109 11.01 -5.33 6.66
CA TYR A 109 10.37 -4.02 6.67
C TYR A 109 8.92 -4.10 6.20
N GLY A 110 8.68 -4.72 5.03
CA GLY A 110 7.37 -4.78 4.39
C GLY A 110 6.34 -5.53 5.21
N SER A 111 6.74 -6.61 5.89
CA SER A 111 5.87 -7.35 6.81
C SER A 111 5.41 -6.47 7.98
N ALA A 112 6.34 -5.75 8.61
CA ALA A 112 6.05 -4.86 9.72
C ALA A 112 5.15 -3.68 9.32
N VAL A 113 5.32 -3.12 8.12
CA VAL A 113 4.40 -2.12 7.57
C VAL A 113 3.01 -2.73 7.35
N ALA A 114 2.94 -3.90 6.69
CA ALA A 114 1.68 -4.56 6.41
C ALA A 114 0.92 -4.92 7.69
N ASP A 115 1.59 -5.33 8.76
CA ASP A 115 0.96 -5.59 10.07
C ASP A 115 0.38 -4.31 10.69
N LYS A 116 1.08 -3.18 10.57
CA LYS A 116 0.58 -1.87 11.04
C LYS A 116 -0.64 -1.39 10.24
N LEU A 117 -0.67 -1.63 8.93
CA LEU A 117 -1.80 -1.29 8.06
C LEU A 117 -3.00 -2.23 8.25
N ASP A 118 -2.74 -3.53 8.44
CA ASP A 118 -3.78 -4.53 8.66
C ASP A 118 -4.49 -4.33 10.02
N ASN A 119 -3.74 -3.88 11.03
CA ASN A 119 -4.26 -3.60 12.38
C ASN A 119 -5.11 -4.76 12.94
N ASN A 120 -4.64 -5.99 12.75
CA ASN A 120 -5.30 -7.25 13.14
C ASN A 120 -6.68 -7.51 12.49
N LYS A 121 -7.03 -6.81 11.41
CA LYS A 121 -8.26 -7.06 10.64
C LYS A 121 -8.15 -8.30 9.75
N GLY A 122 -6.93 -8.74 9.43
CA GLY A 122 -6.63 -10.01 8.77
C GLY A 122 -6.90 -10.04 7.27
N PHE A 123 -6.91 -8.88 6.59
CA PHE A 123 -7.12 -8.80 5.14
C PHE A 123 -5.81 -8.73 4.34
N LEU A 124 -4.66 -8.42 4.94
CA LEU A 124 -3.34 -8.41 4.27
C LEU A 124 -2.53 -9.69 4.58
N LYS A 125 -3.11 -10.89 4.49
CA LYS A 125 -2.41 -12.13 4.87
C LYS A 125 -1.43 -12.66 3.82
N ARG A 126 -1.76 -12.51 2.54
CA ARG A 126 -0.90 -12.93 1.42
C ARG A 126 0.06 -11.81 1.06
N ARG A 127 1.36 -12.08 1.13
CA ARG A 127 2.40 -11.07 1.00
C ARG A 127 3.59 -11.59 0.19
N TYR A 128 4.06 -10.78 -0.73
CA TYR A 128 5.23 -11.02 -1.56
C TYR A 128 6.16 -9.82 -1.44
N TYR A 129 7.42 -10.09 -1.17
CA TYR A 129 8.47 -9.09 -0.95
C TYR A 129 9.55 -9.17 -2.02
N ARG A 130 10.61 -8.36 -1.88
CA ARG A 130 11.73 -8.24 -2.83
C ARG A 130 12.27 -9.56 -3.35
N GLN A 131 12.40 -10.60 -2.52
CA GLN A 131 12.92 -11.91 -2.94
C GLN A 131 12.04 -12.64 -3.96
N HIS A 132 10.78 -12.22 -4.11
CA HIS A 132 9.85 -12.73 -5.12
C HIS A 132 9.82 -11.86 -6.39
N CYS A 133 10.54 -10.75 -6.41
CA CYS A 133 10.70 -9.92 -7.60
C CYS A 133 11.85 -10.44 -8.46
N THR A 134 11.76 -10.24 -9.77
CA THR A 134 12.90 -10.40 -10.68
C THR A 134 13.56 -9.04 -10.88
N LEU A 135 14.87 -8.95 -10.62
CA LEU A 135 15.63 -7.73 -10.93
C LEU A 135 15.99 -7.73 -12.42
N ASP A 136 15.41 -6.79 -13.16
CA ASP A 136 15.69 -6.59 -14.58
C ASP A 136 15.94 -5.11 -14.86
N SER A 137 17.06 -4.81 -15.52
CA SER A 137 17.40 -3.45 -15.97
C SER A 137 17.26 -2.38 -14.87
N GLY A 138 17.68 -2.72 -13.65
CA GLY A 138 17.62 -1.85 -12.47
C GLY A 138 16.22 -1.66 -11.86
N SER A 139 15.21 -2.38 -12.34
CA SER A 139 13.84 -2.38 -11.81
C SER A 139 13.47 -3.74 -11.22
N TYR A 140 12.73 -3.73 -10.12
CA TYR A 140 12.13 -4.95 -9.57
C TYR A 140 10.79 -5.21 -10.27
N ILE A 141 10.74 -6.28 -11.07
CA ILE A 141 9.54 -6.75 -11.76
C ILE A 141 8.77 -7.69 -10.85
N LYS A 142 7.46 -7.48 -10.74
CA LYS A 142 6.52 -8.31 -9.99
C LYS A 142 5.83 -9.27 -10.96
N ASP A 143 6.20 -10.55 -10.88
CA ASP A 143 5.53 -11.58 -11.67
C ASP A 143 4.17 -11.91 -11.04
N LEU A 144 3.08 -11.45 -11.65
CA LEU A 144 1.73 -11.66 -11.13
C LEU A 144 1.25 -13.12 -11.25
N SER A 145 1.91 -13.96 -12.05
CA SER A 145 1.55 -15.37 -12.17
C SER A 145 1.75 -16.13 -10.85
N VAL A 146 2.69 -15.71 -10.01
CA VAL A 146 2.91 -16.31 -8.67
C VAL A 146 1.77 -16.00 -7.69
N VAL A 147 0.93 -15.01 -8.02
CA VAL A 147 -0.23 -14.62 -7.23
C VAL A 147 -1.45 -15.44 -7.64
N HIS A 148 -1.71 -15.60 -8.95
CA HIS A 148 -2.82 -16.40 -9.44
C HIS A 148 -2.64 -16.70 -10.94
N ASP A 149 -2.99 -17.92 -11.37
CA ASP A 149 -2.83 -18.36 -12.77
C ASP A 149 -3.69 -17.54 -13.74
N ASP A 150 -4.95 -17.29 -13.38
CA ASP A 150 -5.82 -16.39 -14.15
C ASP A 150 -5.52 -14.92 -13.82
N LEU A 151 -4.65 -14.33 -14.62
CA LEU A 151 -4.29 -12.92 -14.54
C LEU A 151 -5.45 -11.96 -14.85
N SER A 152 -6.59 -12.41 -15.40
CA SER A 152 -7.77 -11.54 -15.62
C SER A 152 -8.54 -11.25 -14.31
N SER A 153 -8.28 -12.07 -13.30
CA SER A 153 -8.77 -11.93 -11.94
C SER A 153 -7.92 -10.98 -11.08
N ILE A 154 -6.76 -10.52 -11.56
CA ILE A 154 -5.84 -9.65 -10.83
C ILE A 154 -5.95 -8.19 -11.29
N VAL A 155 -5.93 -7.26 -10.33
CA VAL A 155 -5.68 -5.83 -10.52
C VAL A 155 -4.48 -5.46 -9.66
N ILE A 156 -3.54 -4.68 -10.19
CA ILE A 156 -2.38 -4.18 -9.42
C ILE A 156 -2.47 -2.66 -9.25
N LEU A 157 -2.14 -2.19 -8.05
CA LEU A 157 -1.95 -0.79 -7.71
C LEU A 157 -0.49 -0.58 -7.28
N ASP A 158 0.27 0.12 -8.12
CA ASP A 158 1.72 0.31 -7.97
C ASP A 158 2.13 1.63 -8.64
N ASN A 159 2.99 2.41 -7.98
CA ASN A 159 3.47 3.68 -8.50
C ASN A 159 4.58 3.53 -9.55
N SER A 160 5.24 2.37 -9.65
CA SER A 160 6.37 2.10 -10.54
C SER A 160 5.94 1.40 -11.83
N PRO A 161 6.07 2.03 -13.00
CA PRO A 161 5.76 1.40 -14.28
C PRO A 161 6.60 0.16 -14.60
N GLY A 162 7.82 0.06 -14.04
CA GLY A 162 8.68 -1.10 -14.20
C GLY A 162 8.13 -2.36 -13.51
N ALA A 163 7.35 -2.19 -12.43
CA ALA A 163 6.88 -3.31 -11.62
C ALA A 163 5.91 -4.24 -12.37
N TYR A 164 5.16 -3.71 -13.35
CA TYR A 164 4.17 -4.46 -14.14
C TYR A 164 4.54 -4.55 -15.63
N ARG A 165 5.80 -4.29 -16.00
CA ARG A 165 6.26 -4.25 -17.40
C ARG A 165 5.99 -5.54 -18.17
N SER A 166 5.98 -6.68 -17.50
CA SER A 166 5.63 -7.98 -18.10
C SER A 166 4.14 -8.13 -18.47
N HIS A 167 3.28 -7.17 -18.14
CA HIS A 167 1.83 -7.26 -18.30
C HIS A 167 1.16 -5.99 -18.89
N PRO A 168 1.56 -5.52 -20.09
CA PRO A 168 1.16 -4.21 -20.63
C PRO A 168 -0.35 -4.06 -20.95
N GLY A 169 -1.10 -5.15 -21.12
CA GLY A 169 -2.52 -5.11 -21.51
C GLY A 169 -3.54 -4.95 -20.37
N LYS A 170 -3.08 -4.84 -19.10
CA LYS A 170 -3.97 -4.89 -17.92
C LYS A 170 -3.87 -3.69 -16.99
N THR A 171 -3.00 -2.74 -17.31
CA THR A 171 -2.91 -1.47 -16.59
C THR A 171 -3.85 -0.45 -17.20
N ARG A 172 -4.89 -0.07 -16.47
CA ARG A 172 -5.58 1.19 -16.75
C ARG A 172 -4.61 2.32 -16.35
N PRO A 173 -4.19 3.19 -17.28
CA PRO A 173 -3.28 4.31 -16.98
C PRO A 173 -3.82 5.30 -15.94
N ASP A 174 -5.10 5.21 -15.61
CA ASP A 174 -5.84 6.25 -14.89
C ASP A 174 -5.88 6.08 -13.37
N PHE A 175 -5.30 5.03 -12.79
CA PHE A 175 -5.09 4.93 -11.33
C PHE A 175 -3.67 5.34 -10.96
N ARG A 176 -3.20 6.48 -11.49
CA ARG A 176 -2.19 7.29 -10.82
C ARG A 176 -2.89 7.94 -9.64
N ALA A 177 -2.65 7.39 -8.46
CA ALA A 177 -3.15 7.99 -7.26
C ALA A 177 -2.55 9.41 -7.13
N VAL A 178 -3.40 10.43 -7.21
CA VAL A 178 -3.08 11.84 -6.91
C VAL A 178 -2.57 11.99 -5.48
#